data_AF-A0A172Y4E6-F1
#
_entry.id   AF-A0A172Y4E6-F1
#
_cell.length_a   1.000
_cell.length_b   1.000
_cell.length_c   1.000
_cell.angle_alpha   90.00
_cell.angle_beta   90.00
_cell.angle_gamma   90.00
#
_symmetry.space_group_name_H-M   'P 1'
#
loop_
_entity.id
_entity.type
_entity.pdbx_description
1 polymer ?
#
loop_
_entity_poly.entity_id
_entity_poly.type
_entity_poly.pdbx_seq_one_letter_code
_entity_poly.pdbx_strand_id
1 'polypeptide(L)' 'MIWPWWVQALLGAGGLSWCLDTWAKLRTRPPWAPALVPVTAGLTVVSLVLLAVGLWRWAIG' A
#
# COMPACT_ATOMS: atom_id res chain seq x y z
N MET A 1 19.40 1.72 -2.66
CA MET A 1 18.05 2.33 -2.62
C MET A 1 18.22 3.84 -2.64
N ILE A 2 17.74 4.53 -3.69
CA ILE A 2 17.99 5.98 -3.89
C ILE A 2 17.23 6.88 -2.89
N TRP A 3 16.19 6.36 -2.22
CA TRP A 3 15.23 7.19 -1.49
C TRP A 3 15.47 7.15 0.03
N PRO A 4 15.27 8.28 0.75
CA PRO A 4 15.27 8.33 2.22
C PRO A 4 14.20 7.43 2.84
N TRP A 5 14.42 6.99 4.10
CA TRP A 5 13.51 6.09 4.81
C TRP A 5 12.09 6.67 4.94
N TRP A 6 11.98 7.98 5.18
CA TRP A 6 10.70 8.65 5.38
C TRP A 6 9.88 8.68 4.09
N VAL A 7 10.51 8.77 2.91
CA VAL A 7 9.78 8.73 1.64
C VAL A 7 9.22 7.33 1.39
N GLN A 8 9.98 6.28 1.72
CA GLN A 8 9.49 4.89 1.64
C GLN A 8 8.31 4.66 2.60
N ALA A 9 8.43 5.15 3.84
CA ALA A 9 7.37 5.04 4.83
C ALA A 9 6.10 5.81 4.41
N LEU A 10 6.24 7.04 3.91
CA LEU A 10 5.11 7.85 3.45
C LEU A 10 4.42 7.26 2.21
N LEU A 11 5.19 6.75 1.24
CA LEU A 11 4.62 6.06 0.09
C LEU A 11 3.88 4.78 0.50
N GLY A 12 4.47 3.99 1.41
CA GLY A 12 3.83 2.81 1.97
C GLY A 12 2.54 3.14 2.74
N ALA A 13 2.57 4.17 3.59
CA ALA A 13 1.40 4.62 4.35
C ALA A 13 0.29 5.16 3.43
N GLY A 14 0.64 6.04 2.48
CA GLY A 14 -0.32 6.60 1.53
C GLY A 14 -0.93 5.54 0.61
N GLY A 15 -0.12 4.60 0.11
CA GLY A 15 -0.60 3.47 -0.68
C GLY A 15 -1.53 2.56 0.12
N LEU A 16 -1.22 2.30 1.39
CA LEU A 16 -2.09 1.55 2.31
C LEU A 16 -3.43 2.24 2.56
N SER A 17 -3.43 3.55 2.83
CA SER A 17 -4.65 4.33 3.02
C SER A 17 -5.55 4.26 1.79
N TRP A 18 -4.97 4.40 0.58
CA TRP A 18 -5.71 4.25 -0.66
C TRP A 18 -6.26 2.84 -0.88
N CYS A 19 -5.47 1.80 -0.56
CA CYS A 19 -5.92 0.41 -0.65
C CYS A 19 -7.11 0.15 0.28
N LEU A 20 -7.07 0.64 1.52
CA LEU A 20 -8.16 0.48 2.48
C LEU A 20 -9.46 1.12 1.98
N ASP A 21 -9.39 2.34 1.44
CA ASP A 21 -10.53 3.02 0.82
C ASP A 21 -11.05 2.26 -0.42
N THR A 22 -10.15 1.74 -1.25
CA THR A 22 -10.50 0.95 -2.43
C THR A 22 -11.17 -0.37 -2.04
N TRP A 23 -10.68 -1.07 -1.01
CA TRP A 23 -11.31 -2.27 -0.47
C TRP A 23 -12.70 -1.98 0.11
N ALA A 24 -12.87 -0.86 0.82
CA ALA A 24 -14.17 -0.43 1.32
C ALA A 24 -15.16 -0.22 0.17
N LYS A 25 -14.72 0.43 -0.92
CA LYS A 25 -15.52 0.64 -2.13
C LYS A 25 -15.79 -0.66 -2.89
N LEU A 26 -14.85 -1.61 -2.91
CA LEU A 26 -15.04 -2.92 -3.56
C LEU A 26 -16.12 -3.75 -2.87
N ARG A 27 -16.28 -3.65 -1.54
CA ARG A 27 -17.35 -4.35 -0.80
C ARG A 27 -18.75 -3.97 -1.25
N THR A 28 -18.94 -2.74 -1.74
CA THR A 28 -20.25 -2.20 -2.11
C THR A 28 -20.45 -2.13 -3.63
N ARG A 29 -19.46 -2.50 -4.44
CA ARG A 29 -19.55 -2.40 -5.90
C ARG A 29 -20.06 -3.70 -6.53
N PRO A 30 -20.88 -3.62 -7.60
CA PRO A 30 -21.30 -4.79 -8.35
C PRO A 30 -20.10 -5.45 -9.08
N PRO A 31 -20.18 -6.75 -9.42
CA PRO A 31 -19.04 -7.62 -9.77
C PRO A 31 -18.36 -7.34 -11.13
N TRP A 32 -18.64 -6.23 -11.80
CA TRP A 32 -18.17 -5.96 -13.17
C TRP A 32 -16.70 -5.54 -13.27
N ALA A 33 -15.99 -5.36 -12.15
CA ALA A 33 -14.57 -5.01 -12.14
C ALA A 33 -13.71 -6.03 -11.34
N PRO A 34 -13.70 -7.32 -11.74
CA PRO A 34 -12.97 -8.37 -11.01
C PRO A 34 -11.45 -8.14 -11.01
N ALA A 35 -10.91 -7.45 -12.02
CA ALA A 35 -9.48 -7.12 -12.12
C ALA A 35 -9.01 -6.11 -11.06
N LEU A 36 -9.91 -5.34 -10.44
CA LEU A 36 -9.53 -4.40 -9.37
C LEU A 36 -9.11 -5.13 -8.09
N VAL A 37 -9.65 -6.31 -7.82
CA VAL A 37 -9.34 -7.10 -6.62
C VAL A 37 -7.86 -7.53 -6.59
N PRO A 38 -7.30 -8.23 -7.61
CA PRO A 38 -5.89 -8.61 -7.60
C PRO A 38 -4.96 -7.41 -7.66
N VAL A 39 -5.34 -6.32 -8.34
CA VAL A 39 -4.55 -5.08 -8.39
C VAL A 39 -4.47 -4.42 -7.01
N THR A 40 -5.61 -4.28 -6.32
CA THR A 40 -5.65 -3.70 -4.97
C THR A 40 -4.90 -4.58 -3.97
N ALA A 41 -4.99 -5.91 -4.10
CA ALA A 41 -4.21 -6.85 -3.30
C ALA A 41 -2.70 -6.68 -3.51
N GLY A 42 -2.24 -6.64 -4.77
CA GLY A 42 -0.83 -6.42 -5.10
C GLY A 42 -0.29 -5.09 -4.58
N LEU A 43 -1.06 -4.00 -4.76
CA LEU A 43 -0.72 -2.68 -4.22
C LEU A 43 -0.68 -2.66 -2.69
N THR A 44 -1.57 -3.41 -2.02
CA THR A 44 -1.56 -3.54 -0.55
C THR A 44 -0.25 -4.15 -0.07
N VAL A 45 0.20 -5.24 -0.72
CA VAL A 45 1.46 -5.92 -0.38
C VAL A 45 2.66 -5.00 -0.62
N VAL A 46 2.74 -4.33 -1.78
CA VAL A 46 3.83 -3.40 -2.08
C VAL A 46 3.88 -2.25 -1.06
N SER A 47 2.72 -1.71 -0.70
CA SER A 47 2.60 -0.61 0.26
C SER A 47 3.02 -1.04 1.68
N LEU A 48 2.65 -2.26 2.10
CA LEU A 48 3.13 -2.85 3.35
C LEU A 48 4.64 -3.03 3.36
N VAL A 49 5.22 -3.54 2.28
CA VAL A 49 6.67 -3.72 2.16
C VAL A 49 7.38 -2.38 2.21
N LEU A 50 6.91 -1.37 1.50
CA LEU A 50 7.49 -0.03 1.53
C LEU A 50 7.42 0.60 2.93
N LEU A 51 6.28 0.45 3.61
CA LEU A 51 6.12 0.93 4.98
C LEU A 51 7.05 0.20 5.95
N ALA A 52 7.08 -1.13 5.90
CA ALA A 52 7.90 -1.95 6.77
C ALA A 52 9.40 -1.69 6.56
N VAL A 53 9.86 -1.60 5.30
CA VAL A 53 11.25 -1.28 4.98
C VAL A 53 11.60 0.15 5.40
N GLY A 54 10.71 1.12 5.18
CA GLY A 54 10.91 2.50 5.62
C GLY A 54 11.06 2.60 7.14
N LEU A 55 10.17 1.93 7.90
CA LEU A 55 10.22 1.89 9.36
C LEU A 55 11.42 1.11 9.90
N TRP A 56 11.78 -0.01 9.27
CA TRP A 56 12.97 -0.78 9.61
C TRP A 56 14.24 0.06 9.45
N ARG A 57 14.36 0.78 8.31
CA ARG A 57 15.49 1.69 8.06
C ARG A 57 15.55 2.85 9.04
N TRP A 58 14.40 3.32 9.54
CA TRP A 58 14.35 4.31 10.62
C TRP A 58 14.80 3.74 11.96
N ALA A 59 14.46 2.48 12.27
CA ALA A 59 14.78 1.85 13.54
C ALA A 59 16.28 1.47 13.66
N ILE A 60 16.93 1.15 12.55
CA ILE A 60 18.35 0.74 12.52
C ILE A 60 19.32 1.88 12.19
N GLY A 61 18.80 3.03 11.77
CA GLY A 61 19.58 4.19 11.32
C GLY A 61 19.51 5.33 12.32
#